data_AF-A0A7T1HGX9-F1
#
_entry.id   AF-A0A7T1HGX9-F1
#
_cell.length_a   1.000
_cell.length_b   1.000
_cell.length_c   1.000
_cell.angle_alpha   90.00
_cell.angle_beta   90.00
_cell.angle_gamma   90.00
#
_symmetry.space_group_name_H-M   'P 1'
#
loop_
_entity.id
_entity.type
_entity.pdbx_description
1 polymer ?
#
loop_
_entity_poly.entity_id
_entity_poly.type
_entity_poly.pdbx_seq_one_letter_code
_entity_poly.pdbx_strand_id
1 'polypeptide(L)' 'MVAASGAEAEPVRAVSVQGSVAMITGEGGNIGALTGSQGTLLVDARFARRGAGIVPHTRVRKRLAEGSRIPAFQR' A
#
# COMPACT_ATOMS: atom_id res chain seq x y z
N MET A 1 4.25 29.11 -26.21
CA MET A 1 5.03 28.52 -25.09
C MET A 1 4.09 28.44 -23.89
N VAL A 2 3.46 27.27 -23.68
CA VAL A 2 2.52 27.06 -22.58
C VAL A 2 3.35 26.52 -21.42
N ALA A 3 3.42 27.28 -20.31
CA ALA A 3 4.10 26.83 -19.10
C ALA A 3 3.37 25.59 -18.57
N ALA A 4 4.07 24.46 -18.50
CA ALA A 4 3.61 23.32 -17.74
C ALA A 4 3.55 23.76 -16.28
N SER A 5 2.35 23.94 -15.73
CA SER A 5 2.19 24.08 -14.28
C SER A 5 2.64 22.76 -13.66
N GLY A 6 3.84 22.73 -13.10
CA GLY A 6 4.30 21.62 -12.29
C GLY A 6 3.40 21.56 -11.06
N ALA A 7 2.40 20.68 -11.09
CA ALA A 7 1.65 20.34 -9.89
C ALA A 7 2.66 19.77 -8.89
N GLU A 8 2.86 20.47 -7.78
CA GLU A 8 3.67 19.97 -6.68
C GLU A 8 3.03 18.67 -6.19
N ALA A 9 3.79 17.56 -6.21
CA ALA A 9 3.28 16.26 -5.82
C ALA A 9 2.72 16.33 -4.39
N GLU A 10 1.47 15.89 -4.21
CA GLU A 10 0.82 16.00 -2.91
C GLU A 10 1.62 15.19 -1.87
N PRO A 11 2.05 15.79 -0.74
CA PRO A 11 2.96 15.14 0.18
C PRO A 11 2.31 13.91 0.80
N VAL A 12 3.05 12.80 0.82
CA VAL A 12 2.62 11.55 1.46
C VAL A 12 2.51 11.77 2.96
N ARG A 13 1.34 11.52 3.54
CA ARG A 13 1.05 11.69 4.97
C ARG A 13 0.44 10.44 5.56
N ALA A 14 0.82 10.12 6.79
CA ALA A 14 0.14 9.09 7.58
C ALA A 14 -0.79 9.76 8.59
N VAL A 15 -2.07 9.38 8.55
CA VAL A 15 -3.11 9.84 9.47
C VAL A 15 -3.53 8.66 10.32
N SER A 16 -3.36 8.75 11.64
CA SER A 16 -3.86 7.72 12.57
C SER A 16 -5.38 7.65 12.48
N VAL A 17 -5.91 6.44 12.33
CA VAL A 17 -7.35 6.19 12.32
C VAL A 17 -7.79 5.73 13.71
N GLN A 18 -7.24 4.60 14.18
CA GLN A 18 -7.51 4.08 15.52
C GLN A 18 -6.48 3.01 15.89
N GLY A 19 -5.95 3.08 17.12
CA GLY A 19 -5.01 2.09 17.63
C GLY A 19 -3.84 1.89 16.68
N SER A 20 -3.69 0.66 16.18
CA SER A 20 -2.64 0.25 15.24
C SER A 20 -2.98 0.45 13.76
N VAL A 21 -4.08 1.15 13.45
CA VAL A 21 -4.53 1.45 12.09
C VAL A 21 -4.22 2.90 11.72
N ALA A 22 -3.59 3.10 10.57
CA ALA A 22 -3.35 4.39 9.96
C ALA A 22 -3.77 4.39 8.48
N MET A 23 -4.00 5.58 7.93
CA MET A 23 -4.24 5.80 6.51
C MET A 23 -3.10 6.62 5.95
N ILE A 24 -2.43 6.10 4.93
CA ILE A 24 -1.42 6.82 4.17
C ILE A 24 -2.15 7.48 2.99
N THR A 25 -2.06 8.80 2.87
CA THR A 25 -2.70 9.61 1.82
C THR A 25 -1.64 10.23 0.92
N GLY A 26 -1.95 10.41 -0.36
CA GLY A 26 -1.15 11.15 -1.34
C GLY A 26 -1.77 11.06 -2.73
N GLU A 27 -1.05 11.55 -3.75
CA GLU A 27 -1.54 11.69 -5.14
C GLU A 27 -2.04 10.37 -5.77
N GLY A 28 -1.60 9.22 -5.25
CA GLY A 28 -2.02 7.87 -5.70
C GLY A 28 -3.30 7.33 -5.06
N GLY A 29 -3.91 8.06 -4.12
CA GLY A 29 -5.03 7.59 -3.30
C GLY A 29 -4.61 7.11 -1.93
N ASN A 30 -5.54 6.45 -1.23
CA ASN A 30 -5.37 6.07 0.17
C ASN A 30 -4.93 4.61 0.31
N ILE A 31 -3.92 4.38 1.15
CA ILE A 31 -3.47 3.05 1.57
C ILE A 31 -3.78 2.89 3.06
N GLY A 32 -4.48 1.83 3.42
CA GLY A 32 -4.64 1.42 4.82
C GLY A 32 -3.39 0.72 5.32
N ALA A 33 -2.91 1.08 6.51
CA ALA A 33 -1.80 0.44 7.19
C ALA A 33 -2.24 -0.10 8.56
N LEU A 34 -1.95 -1.36 8.84
CA LEU A 34 -2.12 -1.99 10.15
C LEU A 34 -0.75 -2.45 10.64
N THR A 35 -0.28 -1.91 11.76
CA THR A 35 1.03 -2.26 12.34
C THR A 35 0.87 -2.96 13.68
N GLY A 36 1.47 -4.13 13.83
CA GLY A 36 1.53 -4.87 15.08
C GLY A 36 2.92 -5.41 15.36
N SER A 37 3.07 -6.14 16.47
CA SER A 37 4.36 -6.74 16.88
C SER A 37 4.93 -7.73 15.88
N GLN A 38 4.12 -8.24 14.95
CA GLN A 38 4.51 -9.19 13.90
C GLN A 38 4.82 -8.50 12.55
N GLY A 39 4.69 -7.18 12.46
CA GLY A 39 4.94 -6.38 11.25
C GLY A 39 3.74 -5.54 10.80
N THR A 40 3.81 -5.05 9.55
CA THR A 40 2.82 -4.15 8.96
C THR A 40 2.11 -4.81 7.77
N LEU A 41 0.79 -4.73 7.75
CA LEU A 41 -0.07 -5.06 6.60
C LEU A 41 -0.51 -3.77 5.90
N LEU A 42 -0.38 -3.72 4.58
CA LEU A 42 -0.85 -2.61 3.74
C LEU A 42 -2.01 -3.08 2.87
N VAL A 43 -3.07 -2.26 2.77
CA VAL A 43 -4.28 -2.53 1.97
C VAL A 43 -4.53 -1.33 1.06
N ASP A 44 -4.63 -1.58 -0.25
CA ASP A 44 -4.93 -0.56 -1.25
C ASP A 44 -6.09 -1.02 -2.14
N ALA A 45 -7.04 -0.12 -2.42
CA ALA A 45 -8.25 -0.40 -3.21
C ALA A 45 -8.16 0.00 -4.70
N ARG A 46 -7.05 0.62 -5.14
CA ARG A 46 -6.81 1.12 -6.51
C ARG A 46 -5.40 0.85 -7.05
N PHE A 47 -4.60 0.00 -6.40
CA PHE A 47 -3.25 -0.38 -6.83
C PHE A 47 -3.13 -1.00 -8.23
N ALA A 48 -4.25 -1.21 -8.93
CA ALA A 48 -4.32 -1.76 -10.28
C ALA A 48 -4.18 -0.74 -11.42
N ARG A 49 -4.17 0.59 -11.16
CA ARG A 49 -3.97 1.57 -12.24
C ARG A 49 -2.58 2.22 -12.21
N ARG A 50 -1.79 1.86 -13.23
CA ARG A 50 -0.47 2.33 -13.70
C ARG A 50 0.75 1.66 -13.04
N GLY A 51 1.25 0.62 -13.70
CA GLY A 51 2.69 0.38 -13.92
C GLY A 51 3.63 0.21 -12.72
N ALA A 52 3.13 0.29 -11.49
CA ALA A 52 3.93 0.08 -10.30
C ALA A 52 4.22 -1.42 -10.16
N GLY A 53 5.39 -1.83 -10.63
CA GLY A 53 5.90 -3.18 -10.38
C GLY A 53 6.02 -3.38 -8.87
N ILE A 54 5.14 -4.19 -8.29
CA ILE A 54 5.37 -4.68 -6.93
C ILE A 54 6.68 -5.45 -7.00
N VAL A 55 7.68 -5.03 -6.22
CA VAL A 55 8.87 -5.82 -5.95
C VAL A 55 8.70 -6.40 -4.56
N PRO A 56 7.98 -7.53 -4.40
CA PRO A 56 7.82 -8.12 -3.10
C PRO A 56 9.18 -8.62 -2.64
N HIS A 57 9.44 -8.58 -1.34
CA HIS A 57 10.58 -9.29 -0.77
C HIS A 57 10.62 -10.73 -1.29
N THR A 58 11.79 -11.33 -1.48
CA THR A 58 11.95 -12.69 -2.05
C THR A 58 11.07 -13.73 -1.36
N ARG A 59 10.92 -13.64 -0.04
CA ARG A 59 10.02 -14.50 0.76
C ARG A 59 8.52 -14.27 0.46
N VAL A 60 8.12 -13.07 0.07
CA VAL A 60 6.74 -12.77 -0.36
C VAL A 60 6.51 -13.34 -1.76
N ARG A 61 7.47 -13.17 -2.69
CA ARG A 61 7.40 -13.78 -4.03
C ARG A 61 7.27 -15.31 -3.96
N LYS A 62 8.10 -15.96 -3.14
CA LYS A 62 8.08 -17.41 -2.92
C LYS A 62 6.71 -17.87 -2.40
N ARG A 63 6.20 -17.23 -1.34
CA ARG A 63 4.89 -17.56 -0.76
C ARG A 63 3.74 -17.37 -1.75
N LEU A 64 3.76 -16.32 -2.56
CA LEU A 64 2.75 -16.11 -3.60
C LEU A 64 2.84 -17.17 -4.70
N ALA A 65 4.04 -17.51 -5.16
CA ALA A 65 4.26 -18.55 -6.17
C ALA A 65 3.84 -19.95 -5.69
N GLU A 66 4.00 -20.23 -4.40
CA GLU A 66 3.59 -21.49 -3.76
C GLU A 66 2.09 -21.53 -3.41
N GLY A 67 1.32 -20.50 -3.79
CA GLY A 67 -0.12 -20.43 -3.51
C GLY A 67 -0.44 -20.32 -2.02
N SER A 68 0.49 -19.78 -1.22
CA SER A 68 0.35 -19.67 0.22
C SER A 68 -0.88 -18.83 0.56
N ARG A 69 -1.78 -19.43 1.34
CA ARG A 69 -3.03 -18.81 1.80
C ARG A 69 -2.82 -18.26 3.19
N ILE A 70 -3.36 -17.08 3.43
CA ILE A 70 -3.39 -16.47 4.76
C ILE A 70 -4.65 -16.98 5.47
N PRO A 71 -4.54 -17.82 6.51
CA PRO A 71 -5.72 -18.41 7.17
C PRO A 71 -6.70 -17.38 7.70
N ALA A 72 -6.22 -16.19 8.08
CA ALA A 72 -7.04 -15.08 8.54
C ALA A 72 -8.04 -14.53 7.48
N PHE A 73 -7.93 -14.94 6.21
CA PHE A 73 -8.83 -14.55 5.12
C PHE A 73 -9.55 -15.73 4.47
N GLN A 74 -9.43 -16.94 5.02
CA GLN A 74 -10.20 -18.09 4.59
C GLN A 74 -11.49 -18.15 5.42
N ARG A 75 -12.64 -17.87 4.77
CA ARG A 75 -13.97 -18.13 5.33
C ARG A 75 -14.31 -19.60 5.22
#